data_AF-A0A0V8RUJ2-F1
#
_entry.id   AF-A0A0V8RUJ2-F1
#
_cell.length_a   1.000
_cell.length_b   1.000
_cell.length_c   1.000
_cell.angle_alpha   90.00
_cell.angle_beta   90.00
_cell.angle_gamma   90.00
#
_symmetry.space_group_name_H-M   'P 1'
#
loop_
_entity.id
_entity.type
_entity.pdbx_description
1 polymer ?
#
loop_
_entity_poly.entity_id
_entity_poly.type
_entity_poly.pdbx_seq_one_letter_code
_entity_poly.pdbx_strand_id
1 'polypeptide(L)'
;MELRGAWRRARLWSIRLGVVISMVYAVLGFVAAPLGDFHAHFSLMAPSIVVFTSSMAYAYAVPALSRLGSAAEAAGIPAVALLALYPAALYLGYGFSWLLYSAGALLLATLSAAGVAAMRSSLLKASYLHIALSYAVSAVLVPLALGRLGAGAAGMAAVYGLLLPMVYAVSYQSFSMTCGVKPVLWLLPVSTGLSLAAGALLLTGPAGLSSLLAALSTVLYALGARIYRAGRCARSGSLAHSYFAAGYVGVLASLIPVIYAALAGGDVYTMHMVAIAFIGMHIAVHAPMMVPAAAAGIPNARRYSIAPFLVGLSAAAAWKACCLCSSVFLIYWLALVLLVAAALRRARQY
;
A
#
# COMPACT_ATOMS: atom_id res chain seq x y z
N MET A 1 17.70 -6.44 28.96
CA MET A 1 16.86 -7.30 28.09
C MET A 1 15.42 -6.80 27.98
N GLU A 2 14.84 -6.19 29.02
CA GLU A 2 13.44 -5.73 29.04
C GLU A 2 13.11 -4.63 28.01
N LEU A 3 14.02 -3.68 27.78
CA LEU A 3 13.82 -2.61 26.79
C LEU A 3 13.65 -3.16 25.36
N ARG A 4 14.45 -4.15 24.95
CA ARG A 4 14.31 -4.78 23.62
C ARG A 4 12.97 -5.50 23.47
N GLY A 5 12.45 -6.09 24.55
CA GLY A 5 11.11 -6.69 24.58
C GLY A 5 9.98 -5.66 24.50
N ALA A 6 10.11 -4.53 25.21
CA ALA A 6 9.17 -3.41 25.15
C ALA A 6 9.13 -2.78 23.75
N TRP A 7 10.28 -2.52 23.13
CA TRP A 7 10.39 -1.97 21.78
C TRP A 7 9.79 -2.90 20.72
N ARG A 8 10.06 -4.21 20.80
CA ARG A 8 9.45 -5.20 19.89
C ARG A 8 7.93 -5.23 20.02
N ARG A 9 7.40 -5.11 21.24
CA ARG A 9 5.94 -5.01 21.48
C ARG A 9 5.38 -3.71 20.91
N ALA A 10 6.00 -2.57 21.19
CA ALA A 10 5.58 -1.26 20.67
C ALA A 10 5.54 -1.24 19.14
N ARG A 11 6.55 -1.84 18.47
CA ARG A 11 6.59 -2.02 17.02
C ARG A 11 5.43 -2.85 16.48
N LEU A 12 5.13 -3.98 17.11
CA LEU A 12 4.01 -4.83 16.68
C LEU A 12 2.67 -4.12 16.88
N TRP A 13 2.56 -3.33 17.95
CA TRP A 13 1.40 -2.51 18.21
C TRP A 13 1.24 -1.38 17.21
N SER A 14 2.31 -0.66 16.83
CA SER A 14 2.23 0.41 15.84
C SER A 14 1.80 -0.10 14.46
N ILE A 15 2.32 -1.26 14.04
CA ILE A 15 1.91 -1.91 12.79
C ILE A 15 0.43 -2.28 12.82
N ARG A 16 -0.03 -2.93 13.90
CA ARG A 16 -1.44 -3.33 14.04
C ARG A 16 -2.37 -2.11 14.10
N LEU A 17 -1.98 -1.09 14.85
CA LEU A 17 -2.72 0.15 14.97
C LEU A 17 -2.83 0.85 13.62
N GLY A 18 -1.73 0.94 12.88
CA GLY A 18 -1.70 1.47 11.52
C GLY A 18 -2.67 0.76 10.60
N VAL A 19 -2.68 -0.59 10.58
CA VAL A 19 -3.64 -1.38 9.79
C VAL A 19 -5.09 -1.07 10.21
N VAL A 20 -5.38 -1.07 11.51
CA VAL A 20 -6.74 -0.80 12.02
C VAL A 20 -7.20 0.61 11.65
N ILE A 21 -6.39 1.63 11.90
CA ILE A 21 -6.69 3.03 11.56
C ILE A 21 -6.94 3.17 10.05
N SER A 22 -6.12 2.52 9.23
CA SER A 22 -6.29 2.53 7.77
C SER A 22 -7.61 1.88 7.35
N MET A 23 -7.97 0.74 7.95
CA MET A 23 -9.27 0.11 7.67
C MET A 23 -10.44 0.99 8.10
N VAL A 24 -10.35 1.66 9.25
CA VAL A 24 -11.39 2.58 9.73
C VAL A 24 -11.58 3.73 8.75
N TYR A 25 -10.50 4.42 8.36
CA TYR A 25 -10.61 5.52 7.41
C TYR A 25 -11.09 5.06 6.02
N ALA A 26 -10.65 3.88 5.56
CA ALA A 26 -11.13 3.32 4.30
C ALA A 26 -12.65 3.04 4.38
N VAL A 27 -13.14 2.41 5.45
CA VAL A 27 -14.57 2.15 5.65
C VAL A 27 -15.37 3.46 5.64
N LEU A 28 -14.92 4.47 6.40
CA LEU A 28 -15.61 5.76 6.46
C LEU A 28 -15.63 6.46 5.10
N GLY A 29 -14.49 6.47 4.39
CA GLY A 29 -14.41 7.03 3.05
C GLY A 29 -15.30 6.30 2.05
N PHE A 30 -15.36 4.98 2.12
CA PHE A 30 -16.24 4.18 1.25
C PHE A 30 -17.73 4.35 1.56
N VAL A 31 -18.11 4.57 2.83
CA VAL A 31 -19.50 4.87 3.22
C VAL A 31 -19.91 6.27 2.76
N ALA A 32 -18.97 7.22 2.71
CA ALA A 32 -19.24 8.59 2.26
C ALA A 32 -19.61 8.67 0.75
N ALA A 33 -19.03 7.81 -0.09
CA ALA A 33 -19.29 7.80 -1.54
C ALA A 33 -20.77 7.55 -1.93
N PRO A 34 -21.47 6.49 -1.45
CA PRO A 34 -22.88 6.27 -1.76
C PRO A 34 -23.81 7.31 -1.11
N LEU A 35 -23.35 8.05 -0.09
CA LEU A 35 -24.07 9.17 0.51
C LEU A 35 -23.91 10.48 -0.27
N GLY A 36 -23.12 10.49 -1.34
CA GLY A 36 -22.83 11.69 -2.14
C GLY A 36 -21.80 12.63 -1.52
N ASP A 37 -21.21 12.28 -0.36
CA ASP A 37 -20.17 13.07 0.29
C ASP A 37 -18.79 12.73 -0.27
N PHE A 38 -18.54 13.21 -1.49
CA PHE A 38 -17.27 12.99 -2.18
C PHE A 38 -16.09 13.67 -1.47
N HIS A 39 -16.32 14.78 -0.76
CA HIS A 39 -15.26 15.43 0.00
C HIS A 39 -14.77 14.51 1.12
N ALA A 40 -15.68 13.97 1.95
CA ALA A 40 -15.32 13.01 2.99
C ALA A 40 -14.71 11.73 2.39
N HIS A 41 -15.25 11.24 1.27
CA HIS A 41 -14.67 10.10 0.56
C HIS A 41 -13.18 10.34 0.24
N PHE A 42 -12.85 11.43 -0.45
CA PHE A 42 -11.46 11.70 -0.84
C PHE A 42 -10.56 12.01 0.35
N SER A 43 -11.05 12.81 1.31
CA SER A 43 -10.29 13.20 2.51
C SER A 43 -9.98 12.02 3.44
N LEU A 44 -10.78 10.95 3.40
CA LEU A 44 -10.59 9.76 4.25
C LEU A 44 -9.90 8.60 3.50
N MET A 45 -10.21 8.38 2.21
CA MET A 45 -9.64 7.28 1.43
C MET A 45 -8.15 7.47 1.16
N ALA A 46 -7.76 8.65 0.67
CA ALA A 46 -6.37 8.91 0.31
C ALA A 46 -5.39 8.78 1.48
N PRO A 47 -5.71 9.29 2.68
CA PRO A 47 -4.79 9.17 3.79
C PRO A 47 -4.90 7.84 4.54
N SER A 48 -6.02 7.13 4.47
CA SER A 48 -6.14 5.75 5.01
C SER A 48 -5.05 4.84 4.45
N ILE A 49 -4.83 5.01 3.16
CA ILE A 49 -3.85 4.32 2.35
C ILE A 49 -2.44 4.74 2.76
N VAL A 50 -2.21 6.03 2.97
CA VAL A 50 -0.91 6.59 3.41
C VAL A 50 -0.53 6.03 4.78
N VAL A 51 -1.47 5.94 5.72
CA VAL A 51 -1.21 5.36 7.05
C VAL A 51 -0.83 3.89 6.94
N PHE A 52 -1.54 3.14 6.10
CA PHE A 52 -1.26 1.74 5.88
C PHE A 52 0.16 1.56 5.32
N THR A 53 0.48 2.28 4.25
CA THR A 53 1.79 2.19 3.60
C THR A 53 2.90 2.63 4.51
N SER A 54 2.72 3.71 5.25
CA SER A 54 3.71 4.21 6.20
C SER A 54 3.99 3.21 7.31
N SER A 55 2.95 2.55 7.81
CA SER A 55 3.08 1.49 8.82
C SER A 55 3.82 0.26 8.28
N MET A 56 3.56 -0.12 7.03
CA MET A 56 4.26 -1.22 6.37
C MET A 56 5.70 -0.86 5.99
N ALA A 57 5.95 0.34 5.46
CA ALA A 57 7.28 0.83 5.13
C ALA A 57 8.14 0.88 6.39
N TYR A 58 7.60 1.42 7.48
CA TYR A 58 8.25 1.39 8.78
C TYR A 58 8.56 -0.06 9.22
N ALA A 59 7.59 -0.98 9.12
CA ALA A 59 7.82 -2.39 9.45
C ALA A 59 8.96 -3.03 8.64
N TYR A 60 9.03 -2.74 7.33
CA TYR A 60 10.10 -3.19 6.46
C TYR A 60 11.43 -2.52 6.74
N ALA A 61 11.40 -1.26 7.18
CA ALA A 61 12.57 -0.45 7.47
C ALA A 61 13.20 -0.78 8.82
N VAL A 62 12.43 -1.29 9.79
CA VAL A 62 12.94 -1.53 11.14
C VAL A 62 14.24 -2.35 11.19
N PRO A 63 14.41 -3.47 10.47
CA PRO A 63 15.67 -4.21 10.49
C PRO A 63 16.88 -3.40 10.01
N ALA A 64 16.67 -2.41 9.12
CA ALA A 64 17.70 -1.46 8.72
C ALA A 64 17.92 -0.38 9.77
N LEU A 65 16.84 0.20 10.28
CA LEU A 65 16.88 1.27 11.29
C LEU A 65 17.50 0.80 12.60
N SER A 66 17.23 -0.45 13.02
CA SER A 66 17.84 -1.04 14.22
C SER A 66 19.36 -1.17 14.12
N ARG A 67 19.91 -1.23 12.89
CA ARG A 67 21.38 -1.24 12.66
C ARG A 67 21.99 0.16 12.78
N LEU A 68 21.17 1.20 12.56
CA LEU A 68 21.57 2.60 12.71
C LEU A 68 21.44 3.08 14.17
N GLY A 69 20.65 2.38 14.98
CA GLY A 69 20.51 2.61 16.42
C GLY A 69 19.06 2.74 16.87
N SER A 70 18.83 2.67 18.18
CA SER A 70 17.49 2.76 18.78
C SER A 70 16.81 4.11 18.54
N ALA A 71 17.59 5.19 18.43
CA ALA A 71 17.07 6.52 18.11
C ALA A 71 16.46 6.59 16.70
N ALA A 72 17.08 5.95 15.70
CA ALA A 72 16.56 5.89 14.33
C ALA A 72 15.29 5.03 14.25
N GLU A 73 15.22 3.94 15.01
CA GLU A 73 14.01 3.12 15.13
C GLU A 73 12.87 3.89 15.81
N ALA A 74 13.17 4.67 16.86
CA ALA A 74 12.21 5.50 17.57
C ALA A 74 11.69 6.67 16.71
N ALA A 75 12.54 7.26 15.86
CA ALA A 75 12.17 8.36 14.97
C ALA A 75 11.14 7.98 13.89
N GLY A 76 10.97 6.69 13.57
CA GLY A 76 9.91 6.26 12.64
C GLY A 76 8.49 6.32 13.23
N ILE A 77 8.35 6.27 14.57
CA ILE A 77 7.05 6.38 15.25
C ILE A 77 6.42 7.77 15.04
N PRO A 78 7.10 8.91 15.32
CA PRO A 78 6.53 10.22 15.05
C PRO A 78 6.28 10.44 13.56
N ALA A 79 7.07 9.84 12.66
CA ALA A 79 6.83 9.93 11.22
C ALA A 79 5.47 9.32 10.82
N VAL A 80 5.19 8.11 11.30
CA VAL A 80 3.90 7.43 11.08
C VAL A 80 2.76 8.17 11.79
N ALA A 81 3.00 8.72 12.98
CA ALA A 81 1.99 9.49 13.72
C ALA A 81 1.57 10.77 12.97
N LEU A 82 2.53 11.54 12.42
CA LEU A 82 2.24 12.72 11.61
C LEU A 82 1.39 12.36 10.38
N LEU A 83 1.74 11.28 9.68
CA LEU A 83 0.98 10.79 8.53
C LEU A 83 -0.42 10.26 8.91
N ALA A 84 -0.59 9.78 10.14
CA ALA A 84 -1.89 9.36 10.67
C ALA A 84 -2.80 10.50 11.12
N LEU A 85 -2.22 11.66 11.49
CA LEU A 85 -2.98 12.87 11.83
C LEU A 85 -3.39 13.68 10.61
N TYR A 86 -2.63 13.58 9.51
CA TYR A 86 -2.95 14.23 8.23
C TYR A 86 -4.42 14.05 7.77
N PRO A 87 -5.02 12.84 7.72
CA PRO A 87 -6.42 12.66 7.33
C PRO A 87 -7.40 13.49 8.15
N ALA A 88 -7.24 13.45 9.47
CA ALA A 88 -8.12 14.17 10.38
C ALA A 88 -7.98 15.68 10.18
N ALA A 89 -6.75 16.17 10.03
CA ALA A 89 -6.50 17.59 9.76
C ALA A 89 -7.03 18.04 8.39
N LEU A 90 -6.91 17.19 7.36
CA LEU A 90 -7.45 17.46 6.03
C LEU A 90 -8.99 17.52 6.06
N TYR A 91 -9.63 16.57 6.71
CA TYR A 91 -11.09 16.51 6.86
C TYR A 91 -11.65 17.70 7.64
N LEU A 92 -10.98 18.13 8.71
CA LEU A 92 -11.37 19.30 9.50
C LEU A 92 -11.04 20.64 8.80
N GLY A 93 -10.45 20.61 7.60
CA GLY A 93 -10.11 21.82 6.85
C GLY A 93 -8.95 22.61 7.45
N TYR A 94 -8.08 21.99 8.25
CA TYR A 94 -6.94 22.68 8.84
C TYR A 94 -5.87 23.00 7.79
N GLY A 95 -5.53 24.29 7.69
CA GLY A 95 -4.53 24.80 6.74
C GLY A 95 -3.10 24.27 6.94
N PHE A 96 -2.80 23.64 8.08
CA PHE A 96 -1.51 23.00 8.36
C PHE A 96 -1.47 21.49 8.00
N SER A 97 -2.54 20.93 7.45
CA SER A 97 -2.61 19.50 7.07
C SER A 97 -1.45 19.10 6.14
N TRP A 98 -1.06 19.95 5.20
CA TRP A 98 0.07 19.68 4.31
C TRP A 98 1.41 19.55 5.05
N LEU A 99 1.63 20.30 6.14
CA LEU A 99 2.84 20.19 6.96
C LEU A 99 2.93 18.83 7.63
N LEU A 100 1.80 18.33 8.17
CA LEU A 100 1.75 17.00 8.78
C LEU A 100 2.16 15.92 7.77
N TYR A 101 1.66 16.01 6.53
CA TYR A 101 2.04 15.08 5.47
C TYR A 101 3.50 15.22 5.09
N SER A 102 3.95 16.42 4.68
CA SER A 102 5.30 16.64 4.18
C SER A 102 6.38 16.33 5.22
N ALA A 103 6.19 16.73 6.47
CA ALA A 103 7.14 16.45 7.55
C ALA A 103 7.25 14.94 7.83
N GLY A 104 6.12 14.24 7.93
CA GLY A 104 6.11 12.79 8.13
C GLY A 104 6.71 12.04 6.94
N ALA A 105 6.38 12.46 5.72
CA ALA A 105 6.92 11.87 4.49
C ALA A 105 8.44 12.11 4.36
N LEU A 106 8.93 13.33 4.56
CA LEU A 106 10.37 13.63 4.52
C LEU A 106 11.14 12.85 5.59
N LEU A 107 10.59 12.73 6.81
CA LEU A 107 11.21 11.93 7.86
C LEU A 107 11.30 10.45 7.45
N LEU A 108 10.25 9.87 6.87
CA LEU A 108 10.31 8.50 6.33
C LEU A 108 11.26 8.38 5.15
N ALA A 109 11.39 9.41 4.30
CA ALA A 109 12.34 9.44 3.20
C ALA A 109 13.77 9.36 3.72
N THR A 110 14.12 10.20 4.70
CA THR A 110 15.45 10.23 5.32
C THR A 110 15.76 8.92 6.03
N LEU A 111 14.82 8.38 6.81
CA LEU A 111 14.99 7.10 7.51
C LEU A 111 15.18 5.95 6.52
N SER A 112 14.41 5.92 5.44
CA SER A 112 14.53 4.89 4.39
C SER A 112 15.85 5.00 3.62
N ALA A 113 16.29 6.22 3.30
CA ALA A 113 17.57 6.49 2.65
C ALA A 113 18.75 6.09 3.54
N ALA A 114 18.72 6.42 4.83
CA ALA A 114 19.73 5.99 5.79
C ALA A 114 19.79 4.46 5.90
N GLY A 115 18.63 3.79 5.82
CA GLY A 115 18.54 2.34 5.78
C GLY A 115 19.30 1.68 4.61
N VAL A 116 19.43 2.37 3.46
CA VAL A 116 20.16 1.87 2.28
C VAL A 116 21.63 1.58 2.61
N ALA A 117 22.28 2.45 3.38
CA ALA A 117 23.68 2.30 3.76
C ALA A 117 23.91 1.04 4.64
N ALA A 118 22.91 0.65 5.42
CA ALA A 118 22.97 -0.52 6.30
C ALA A 118 22.66 -1.87 5.60
N MET A 119 22.22 -1.85 4.34
CA MET A 119 21.84 -3.05 3.59
C MET A 119 23.01 -3.66 2.81
N ARG A 120 23.09 -4.99 2.79
CA ARG A 120 24.09 -5.73 2.00
C ARG A 120 23.59 -6.15 0.61
N SER A 121 22.30 -6.47 0.48
CA SER A 121 21.70 -6.93 -0.78
C SER A 121 21.36 -5.76 -1.70
N SER A 122 21.71 -5.87 -2.99
CA SER A 122 21.37 -4.88 -4.02
C SER A 122 19.86 -4.72 -4.20
N LEU A 123 19.09 -5.80 -4.07
CA LEU A 123 17.62 -5.78 -4.10
C LEU A 123 17.04 -4.96 -2.93
N LEU A 124 17.60 -5.14 -1.73
CA LEU A 124 17.18 -4.37 -0.55
C LEU A 124 17.55 -2.90 -0.70
N LYS A 125 18.79 -2.61 -1.12
CA LYS A 125 19.22 -1.23 -1.40
C LYS A 125 18.31 -0.55 -2.40
N ALA A 126 17.99 -1.22 -3.51
CA ALA A 126 17.06 -0.71 -4.50
C ALA A 126 15.69 -0.45 -3.87
N SER A 127 15.09 -1.43 -3.21
CA SER A 127 13.75 -1.30 -2.61
C SER A 127 13.67 -0.12 -1.62
N TYR A 128 14.65 0.03 -0.72
CA TYR A 128 14.71 1.14 0.23
C TYR A 128 14.93 2.49 -0.43
N LEU A 129 15.78 2.56 -1.46
CA LEU A 129 16.00 3.79 -2.22
C LEU A 129 14.71 4.24 -2.92
N HIS A 130 13.93 3.30 -3.46
CA HIS A 130 12.65 3.61 -4.09
C HIS A 130 11.62 4.08 -3.07
N ILE A 131 11.56 3.45 -1.88
CA ILE A 131 10.71 3.92 -0.78
C ILE A 131 11.10 5.35 -0.40
N ALA A 132 12.40 5.62 -0.23
CA ALA A 132 12.90 6.95 0.10
C ALA A 132 12.52 8.00 -0.95
N LEU A 133 12.75 7.69 -2.23
CA LEU A 133 12.40 8.55 -3.35
C LEU A 133 10.89 8.82 -3.40
N SER A 134 10.06 7.81 -3.20
CA SER A 134 8.60 7.93 -3.26
C SER A 134 8.07 8.83 -2.14
N TYR A 135 8.61 8.68 -0.93
CA TYR A 135 8.28 9.60 0.16
C TYR A 135 8.74 11.03 -0.13
N ALA A 136 9.97 11.23 -0.59
CA ALA A 136 10.50 12.56 -0.92
C ALA A 136 9.69 13.26 -2.00
N VAL A 137 9.34 12.54 -3.07
CA VAL A 137 8.55 13.09 -4.18
C VAL A 137 7.10 13.32 -3.76
N SER A 138 6.48 12.39 -3.01
CA SER A 138 5.12 12.57 -2.53
C SER A 138 4.99 13.74 -1.55
N ALA A 139 6.02 14.01 -0.73
CA ALA A 139 6.06 15.15 0.18
C ALA A 139 5.91 16.51 -0.53
N VAL A 140 6.18 16.54 -1.84
CA VAL A 140 5.99 17.71 -2.71
C VAL A 140 4.71 17.57 -3.54
N LEU A 141 4.48 16.41 -4.18
CA LEU A 141 3.33 16.22 -5.08
C LEU A 141 1.98 16.33 -4.37
N VAL A 142 1.84 15.77 -3.16
CA VAL A 142 0.56 15.72 -2.45
C VAL A 142 0.10 17.12 -2.00
N PRO A 143 0.95 17.96 -1.35
CA PRO A 143 0.60 19.34 -1.07
C PRO A 143 0.29 20.17 -2.32
N LEU A 144 1.06 20.01 -3.41
CA LEU A 144 0.82 20.73 -4.66
C LEU A 144 -0.54 20.35 -5.27
N ALA A 145 -0.87 19.06 -5.29
CA ALA A 145 -2.15 18.56 -5.75
C ALA A 145 -3.30 19.07 -4.88
N LEU A 146 -3.12 19.07 -3.56
CA LEU A 146 -4.09 19.60 -2.62
C LEU A 146 -4.36 21.10 -2.87
N GLY A 147 -3.30 21.91 -2.99
CA GLY A 147 -3.41 23.35 -3.16
C GLY A 147 -3.95 23.79 -4.52
N ARG A 148 -3.73 23.00 -5.58
CA ARG A 148 -4.17 23.35 -6.95
C ARG A 148 -5.51 22.74 -7.35
N LEU A 149 -5.77 21.51 -6.93
CA LEU A 149 -6.83 20.66 -7.50
C LEU A 149 -7.72 20.03 -6.40
N GLY A 150 -7.42 20.27 -5.12
CA GLY A 150 -8.22 19.80 -3.99
C GLY A 150 -7.90 18.38 -3.52
N ALA A 151 -8.71 17.90 -2.56
CA ALA A 151 -8.45 16.64 -1.83
C ALA A 151 -8.45 15.39 -2.72
N GLY A 152 -9.30 15.33 -3.75
CA GLY A 152 -9.35 14.20 -4.68
C GLY A 152 -8.03 14.04 -5.46
N ALA A 153 -7.49 15.14 -5.97
CA ALA A 153 -6.20 15.14 -6.66
C ALA A 153 -5.03 14.85 -5.70
N ALA A 154 -5.07 15.36 -4.47
CA ALA A 154 -4.10 15.02 -3.43
C ALA A 154 -4.07 13.50 -3.18
N GLY A 155 -5.25 12.87 -3.19
CA GLY A 155 -5.38 11.44 -3.08
C GLY A 155 -4.78 10.65 -4.21
N MET A 156 -5.00 11.10 -5.44
CA MET A 156 -4.37 10.51 -6.62
C MET A 156 -2.85 10.69 -6.62
N ALA A 157 -2.37 11.87 -6.24
CA ALA A 157 -0.95 12.14 -6.10
C ALA A 157 -0.31 11.23 -5.03
N ALA A 158 -1.01 10.91 -3.94
CA ALA A 158 -0.54 9.95 -2.94
C ALA A 158 -0.53 8.51 -3.49
N VAL A 159 -1.55 8.12 -4.27
CA VAL A 159 -1.59 6.79 -4.92
C VAL A 159 -0.42 6.61 -5.89
N TYR A 160 -0.20 7.59 -6.77
CA TYR A 160 0.84 7.52 -7.81
C TYR A 160 2.25 7.84 -7.28
N GLY A 161 2.36 8.79 -6.36
CA GLY A 161 3.62 9.30 -5.83
C GLY A 161 4.23 8.44 -4.72
N LEU A 162 3.39 7.72 -3.96
CA LEU A 162 3.83 6.97 -2.78
C LEU A 162 3.41 5.50 -2.83
N LEU A 163 2.12 5.26 -3.00
CA LEU A 163 1.51 3.96 -2.75
C LEU A 163 1.94 2.88 -3.74
N LEU A 164 1.75 3.13 -5.04
CA LEU A 164 2.15 2.19 -6.10
C LEU A 164 3.66 1.89 -6.03
N PRO A 165 4.56 2.90 -6.01
CA PRO A 165 5.99 2.66 -5.84
C PRO A 165 6.36 1.82 -4.61
N MET A 166 5.68 2.05 -3.49
CA MET A 166 5.96 1.29 -2.27
C MET A 166 5.50 -0.17 -2.39
N VAL A 167 4.31 -0.41 -2.95
CA VAL A 167 3.84 -1.77 -3.27
C VAL A 167 4.84 -2.48 -4.18
N TYR A 168 5.41 -1.77 -5.15
CA TYR A 168 6.41 -2.33 -6.06
C TYR A 168 7.68 -2.74 -5.31
N ALA A 169 8.25 -1.83 -4.53
CA ALA A 169 9.46 -2.09 -3.74
C ALA A 169 9.27 -3.27 -2.77
N VAL A 170 8.17 -3.29 -2.03
CA VAL A 170 7.83 -4.35 -1.07
C VAL A 170 7.62 -5.69 -1.77
N SER A 171 6.94 -5.69 -2.91
CA SER A 171 6.66 -6.90 -3.68
C SER A 171 7.92 -7.49 -4.28
N TYR A 172 8.80 -6.67 -4.86
CA TYR A 172 10.09 -7.12 -5.40
C TYR A 172 10.93 -7.82 -4.33
N GLN A 173 10.96 -7.24 -3.13
CA GLN A 173 11.67 -7.79 -1.98
C GLN A 173 11.04 -9.11 -1.50
N SER A 174 9.73 -9.13 -1.27
CA SER A 174 9.03 -10.30 -0.73
C SER A 174 8.96 -11.47 -1.72
N PHE A 175 8.74 -11.21 -3.00
CA PHE A 175 8.66 -12.25 -4.04
C PHE A 175 9.99 -12.97 -4.23
N SER A 176 11.09 -12.22 -4.25
CA SER A 176 12.44 -12.78 -4.32
C SER A 176 12.76 -13.65 -3.10
N MET A 177 12.41 -13.19 -1.89
CA MET A 177 12.70 -13.91 -0.65
C MET A 177 11.79 -15.12 -0.42
N THR A 178 10.51 -15.04 -0.79
CA THR A 178 9.55 -16.12 -0.54
C THR A 178 9.59 -17.18 -1.64
N CYS A 179 9.79 -16.79 -2.89
CA CYS A 179 9.70 -17.71 -4.02
C CYS A 179 11.03 -18.03 -4.70
N GLY A 180 12.14 -17.40 -4.27
CA GLY A 180 13.44 -17.55 -4.93
C GLY A 180 13.47 -17.03 -6.37
N VAL A 181 12.43 -16.30 -6.81
CA VAL A 181 12.34 -15.78 -8.17
C VAL A 181 13.15 -14.50 -8.26
N LYS A 182 14.23 -14.52 -9.04
CA LYS A 182 15.02 -13.32 -9.32
C LYS A 182 14.18 -12.31 -10.11
N PRO A 183 13.94 -11.09 -9.59
CA PRO A 183 13.22 -10.05 -10.31
C PRO A 183 14.11 -9.41 -11.38
N VAL A 184 13.49 -8.66 -12.30
CA VAL A 184 14.19 -7.81 -13.28
C VAL A 184 14.40 -6.44 -12.65
N LEU A 185 15.57 -6.24 -12.06
CA LEU A 185 15.85 -5.10 -11.18
C LEU A 185 15.67 -3.73 -11.85
N TRP A 186 16.02 -3.59 -13.13
CA TRP A 186 15.90 -2.31 -13.85
C TRP A 186 14.45 -1.89 -14.11
N LEU A 187 13.48 -2.83 -14.08
CA LEU A 187 12.06 -2.49 -14.22
C LEU A 187 11.48 -1.83 -12.96
N LEU A 188 12.13 -1.95 -11.80
CA LEU A 188 11.70 -1.28 -10.57
C LEU A 188 11.82 0.27 -10.68
N PRO A 189 12.97 0.85 -11.07
CA PRO A 189 13.07 2.30 -11.26
C PRO A 189 12.23 2.80 -12.43
N VAL A 190 12.06 2.01 -13.50
CA VAL A 190 11.19 2.39 -14.63
C VAL A 190 9.72 2.45 -14.20
N SER A 191 9.19 1.39 -13.56
CA SER A 191 7.81 1.38 -13.07
C SER A 191 7.57 2.49 -12.04
N THR A 192 8.51 2.71 -11.13
CA THR A 192 8.43 3.81 -10.15
C THR A 192 8.44 5.16 -10.84
N GLY A 193 9.39 5.41 -11.75
CA GLY A 193 9.47 6.67 -12.49
C GLY A 193 8.20 6.98 -13.27
N LEU A 194 7.58 5.99 -13.91
CA LEU A 194 6.30 6.15 -14.59
C LEU A 194 5.15 6.47 -13.64
N SER A 195 5.13 5.87 -12.45
CA SER A 195 4.13 6.18 -11.41
C SER A 195 4.30 7.61 -10.90
N LEU A 196 5.53 8.04 -10.63
CA LEU A 196 5.83 9.41 -10.24
C LEU A 196 5.47 10.41 -11.35
N ALA A 197 5.77 10.08 -12.60
CA ALA A 197 5.39 10.88 -13.76
C ALA A 197 3.87 10.95 -13.93
N ALA A 198 3.12 9.88 -13.66
CA ALA A 198 1.66 9.90 -13.63
C ALA A 198 1.13 10.90 -12.58
N GLY A 199 1.74 10.91 -11.39
CA GLY A 199 1.45 11.88 -10.32
C GLY A 199 1.78 13.33 -10.71
N ALA A 200 2.89 13.56 -11.41
CA ALA A 200 3.24 14.88 -11.91
C ALA A 200 2.31 15.36 -13.04
N LEU A 201 1.96 14.47 -13.98
CA LEU A 201 1.03 14.78 -15.08
C LEU A 201 -0.39 15.05 -14.59
N LEU A 202 -0.78 14.54 -13.43
CA LEU A 202 -2.04 14.93 -12.79
C LEU A 202 -2.11 16.45 -12.55
N LEU A 203 -0.97 17.10 -12.29
CA LEU A 203 -0.89 18.53 -11.97
C LEU A 203 -0.87 19.45 -13.20
N THR A 204 -0.52 18.92 -14.38
CA THR A 204 -0.14 19.73 -15.54
C THR A 204 -0.72 19.26 -16.87
N GLY A 205 -1.28 18.05 -16.95
CA GLY A 205 -1.62 17.40 -18.22
C GLY A 205 -3.04 16.81 -18.29
N PRO A 206 -3.39 16.21 -19.44
CA PRO A 206 -4.67 15.54 -19.63
C PRO A 206 -4.76 14.30 -18.73
N ALA A 207 -5.87 14.16 -18.00
CA ALA A 207 -6.16 13.04 -17.10
C ALA A 207 -5.95 11.64 -17.72
N GLY A 208 -6.18 11.50 -19.03
CA GLY A 208 -5.98 10.25 -19.75
C GLY A 208 -4.51 9.79 -19.82
N LEU A 209 -3.57 10.72 -19.98
CA LEU A 209 -2.13 10.38 -20.02
C LEU A 209 -1.61 9.94 -18.66
N SER A 210 -2.03 10.61 -17.58
CA SER A 210 -1.70 10.19 -16.21
C SER A 210 -2.17 8.77 -15.94
N SER A 211 -3.41 8.47 -16.32
CA SER A 211 -4.03 7.13 -16.18
C SER A 211 -3.30 6.05 -16.99
N LEU A 212 -2.90 6.37 -18.23
CA LEU A 212 -2.12 5.47 -19.06
C LEU A 212 -0.73 5.17 -18.47
N LEU A 213 -0.03 6.19 -17.98
CA LEU A 213 1.28 6.00 -17.32
C LEU A 213 1.16 5.16 -16.05
N ALA A 214 0.11 5.36 -15.25
CA ALA A 214 -0.15 4.55 -14.06
C ALA A 214 -0.42 3.08 -14.42
N ALA A 215 -1.22 2.82 -15.46
CA ALA A 215 -1.46 1.46 -15.95
C ALA A 215 -0.18 0.81 -16.48
N LEU A 216 0.59 1.52 -17.32
CA LEU A 216 1.87 1.05 -17.86
C LEU A 216 2.87 0.74 -16.73
N SER A 217 2.97 1.64 -15.74
CA SER A 217 3.76 1.45 -14.53
C SER A 217 3.40 0.13 -13.83
N THR A 218 2.10 -0.13 -13.65
CA THR A 218 1.59 -1.33 -12.98
C THR A 218 1.90 -2.61 -13.78
N VAL A 219 1.79 -2.56 -15.11
CA VAL A 219 2.14 -3.68 -16.00
C VAL A 219 3.64 -3.99 -15.95
N LEU A 220 4.49 -2.97 -16.08
CA LEU A 220 5.94 -3.13 -16.02
C LEU A 220 6.41 -3.64 -14.66
N TYR A 221 5.76 -3.18 -13.58
CA TYR A 221 5.94 -3.75 -12.25
C TYR A 221 5.62 -5.25 -12.23
N ALA A 222 4.45 -5.67 -12.73
CA ALA A 222 4.04 -7.07 -12.70
C ALA A 222 4.99 -7.97 -13.51
N LEU A 223 5.48 -7.48 -14.65
CA LEU A 223 6.49 -8.14 -15.48
C LEU A 223 7.84 -8.24 -14.76
N GLY A 224 8.28 -7.15 -14.14
CA GLY A 224 9.60 -7.08 -13.51
C GLY A 224 9.69 -7.81 -12.18
N ALA A 225 8.63 -7.78 -11.36
CA ALA A 225 8.47 -8.63 -10.18
C ALA A 225 8.25 -10.11 -10.57
N ARG A 226 7.89 -10.38 -11.83
CA ARG A 226 7.59 -11.70 -12.38
C ARG A 226 6.46 -12.41 -11.62
N ILE A 227 5.41 -11.65 -11.30
CA ILE A 227 4.27 -12.13 -10.50
C ILE A 227 3.59 -13.33 -11.15
N TYR A 228 3.59 -13.40 -12.49
CA TYR A 228 3.08 -14.55 -13.26
C TYR A 228 3.79 -15.89 -12.92
N ARG A 229 4.96 -15.86 -12.27
CA ARG A 229 5.65 -17.06 -11.79
C ARG A 229 5.23 -17.50 -10.39
N ALA A 230 4.26 -16.82 -9.76
CA ALA A 230 3.82 -17.11 -8.39
C ALA A 230 3.31 -18.56 -8.23
N GLY A 231 2.75 -19.16 -9.28
CA GLY A 231 2.35 -20.57 -9.30
C GLY A 231 3.51 -21.56 -9.08
N ARG A 232 4.78 -21.13 -9.27
CA ARG A 232 5.94 -21.96 -8.91
C ARG A 232 6.13 -22.03 -7.39
N CYS A 233 5.73 -21.01 -6.64
CA CYS A 233 5.82 -21.00 -5.18
C CYS A 233 4.86 -22.01 -4.56
N ALA A 234 3.67 -22.21 -5.14
CA ALA A 234 2.72 -23.20 -4.65
C ALA A 234 3.26 -24.64 -4.67
N ARG A 235 4.26 -24.94 -5.50
CA ARG A 235 4.88 -26.27 -5.62
C ARG A 235 5.86 -26.60 -4.49
N SER A 236 6.25 -25.61 -3.67
CA SER A 236 7.18 -25.84 -2.55
C SER A 236 6.52 -26.48 -1.31
N GLY A 237 5.21 -26.73 -1.35
CA GLY A 237 4.52 -27.63 -0.42
C GLY A 237 4.05 -27.02 0.91
N SER A 238 4.38 -25.76 1.23
CA SER A 238 3.83 -25.12 2.44
C SER A 238 2.57 -24.32 2.14
N LEU A 239 1.58 -24.39 3.04
CA LEU A 239 0.33 -23.62 2.98
C LEU A 239 0.58 -22.12 2.77
N ALA A 240 1.65 -21.57 3.36
CA ALA A 240 2.02 -20.17 3.21
C ALA A 240 2.37 -19.81 1.75
N HIS A 241 3.10 -20.68 1.05
CA HIS A 241 3.47 -20.44 -0.34
C HIS A 241 2.27 -20.59 -1.28
N SER A 242 1.34 -21.52 -1.00
CA SER A 242 0.10 -21.64 -1.76
C SER A 242 -0.79 -20.40 -1.60
N TYR A 243 -0.89 -19.84 -0.40
CA TYR A 243 -1.62 -18.58 -0.18
C TYR A 243 -0.94 -17.38 -0.82
N PHE A 244 0.38 -17.28 -0.69
CA PHE A 244 1.17 -16.27 -1.39
C PHE A 244 0.88 -16.34 -2.90
N ALA A 245 0.95 -17.53 -3.49
CA ALA A 245 0.69 -17.74 -4.91
C ALA A 245 -0.73 -17.32 -5.32
N ALA A 246 -1.75 -17.73 -4.57
CA ALA A 246 -3.14 -17.42 -4.87
C ALA A 246 -3.47 -15.93 -4.74
N GLY A 247 -2.94 -15.26 -3.71
CA GLY A 247 -3.09 -13.83 -3.55
C GLY A 247 -2.53 -13.04 -4.74
N TYR A 248 -1.38 -13.48 -5.26
CA TYR A 248 -0.77 -12.88 -6.43
C TYR A 248 -1.49 -13.19 -7.75
N VAL A 249 -2.22 -14.30 -7.84
CA VAL A 249 -3.17 -14.52 -8.95
C VAL A 249 -4.31 -13.50 -8.89
N GLY A 250 -4.84 -13.20 -7.70
CA GLY A 250 -5.81 -12.12 -7.51
C GLY A 250 -5.27 -10.75 -7.95
N VAL A 251 -4.01 -10.46 -7.59
CA VAL A 251 -3.30 -9.27 -8.07
C VAL A 251 -3.19 -9.23 -9.60
N LEU A 252 -2.81 -10.32 -10.26
CA LEU A 252 -2.73 -10.37 -11.72
C LEU A 252 -4.10 -10.16 -12.37
N ALA A 253 -5.15 -10.76 -11.81
CA ALA A 253 -6.51 -10.56 -12.28
C ALA A 253 -6.94 -9.09 -12.15
N SER A 254 -6.44 -8.38 -11.14
CA SER A 254 -6.69 -6.94 -10.95
C SER A 254 -6.02 -6.01 -11.94
N LEU A 255 -5.05 -6.49 -12.72
CA LEU A 255 -4.49 -5.71 -13.82
C LEU A 255 -5.48 -5.51 -14.97
N ILE A 256 -6.39 -6.47 -15.19
CA ILE A 256 -7.39 -6.40 -16.28
C ILE A 256 -8.27 -5.16 -16.12
N PRO A 257 -8.93 -4.90 -14.97
CA PRO A 257 -9.71 -3.69 -14.80
C PRO A 257 -8.85 -2.41 -14.79
N VAL A 258 -7.60 -2.44 -14.30
CA VAL A 258 -6.67 -1.28 -14.37
C VAL A 258 -6.44 -0.89 -15.83
N ILE A 259 -6.10 -1.87 -16.68
CA ILE A 259 -5.82 -1.65 -18.09
C ILE A 259 -7.09 -1.23 -18.82
N TYR A 260 -8.21 -1.90 -18.58
CA TYR A 260 -9.49 -1.54 -19.18
C TYR A 260 -9.89 -0.11 -18.84
N ALA A 261 -9.79 0.30 -17.57
CA ALA A 261 -10.11 1.66 -17.16
C ALA A 261 -9.17 2.68 -17.82
N ALA A 262 -7.87 2.37 -17.98
CA ALA A 262 -6.95 3.24 -18.70
C ALA A 262 -7.31 3.40 -20.18
N LEU A 263 -7.60 2.29 -20.87
CA LEU A 263 -7.90 2.26 -22.30
C LEU A 263 -9.27 2.85 -22.64
N ALA A 264 -10.24 2.68 -21.74
CA ALA A 264 -11.59 3.22 -21.91
C ALA A 264 -11.68 4.73 -21.62
N GLY A 265 -10.54 5.42 -21.47
CA GLY A 265 -10.50 6.83 -21.08
C GLY A 265 -11.15 7.08 -19.72
N GLY A 266 -11.05 6.10 -18.81
CA GLY A 266 -11.64 6.15 -17.49
C GLY A 266 -11.26 7.43 -16.77
N ASP A 267 -12.23 8.01 -16.06
CA ASP A 267 -11.94 9.18 -15.26
C ASP A 267 -10.92 8.86 -14.15
N VAL A 268 -10.28 9.91 -13.68
CA VAL A 268 -9.29 9.87 -12.59
C VAL A 268 -9.83 9.12 -11.37
N TYR A 269 -11.14 9.22 -11.13
CA TYR A 269 -11.84 8.59 -10.03
C TYR A 269 -11.96 7.07 -10.16
N THR A 270 -12.28 6.57 -11.35
CA THR A 270 -12.34 5.14 -11.66
C THR A 270 -10.95 4.53 -11.52
N MET A 271 -9.92 5.23 -12.03
CA MET A 271 -8.53 4.80 -11.85
C MET A 271 -8.08 4.85 -10.40
N HIS A 272 -8.57 5.81 -9.61
CA HIS A 272 -8.39 5.82 -8.15
C HIS A 272 -8.91 4.52 -7.54
N MET A 273 -10.19 4.20 -7.77
CA MET A 273 -10.86 3.06 -7.17
C MET A 273 -10.21 1.74 -7.56
N VAL A 274 -9.87 1.60 -8.83
CA VAL A 274 -9.22 0.41 -9.34
C VAL A 274 -7.79 0.28 -8.79
N ALA A 275 -7.04 1.39 -8.68
CA ALA A 275 -5.74 1.38 -8.03
C ALA A 275 -5.86 1.03 -6.54
N ILE A 276 -6.82 1.60 -5.82
CA ILE A 276 -7.09 1.28 -4.42
C ILE A 276 -7.42 -0.20 -4.24
N ALA A 277 -8.19 -0.79 -5.15
CA ALA A 277 -8.48 -2.22 -5.12
C ALA A 277 -7.25 -3.07 -5.42
N PHE A 278 -6.47 -2.72 -6.46
CA PHE A 278 -5.19 -3.35 -6.79
C PHE A 278 -4.24 -3.36 -5.59
N ILE A 279 -4.13 -2.21 -4.92
CA ILE A 279 -3.33 -2.06 -3.71
C ILE A 279 -3.97 -2.81 -2.55
N GLY A 280 -5.26 -2.69 -2.31
CA GLY A 280 -5.98 -3.40 -1.25
C GLY A 280 -5.78 -4.91 -1.34
N MET A 281 -5.72 -5.45 -2.56
CA MET A 281 -5.33 -6.84 -2.81
C MET A 281 -3.87 -7.11 -2.41
N HIS A 282 -2.91 -6.29 -2.84
CA HIS A 282 -1.52 -6.43 -2.37
C HIS A 282 -1.39 -6.36 -0.86
N ILE A 283 -2.09 -5.42 -0.23
CA ILE A 283 -2.17 -5.26 1.21
C ILE A 283 -2.69 -6.54 1.87
N ALA A 284 -3.81 -7.06 1.37
CA ALA A 284 -4.40 -8.28 1.88
C ALA A 284 -3.50 -9.50 1.64
N VAL A 285 -2.62 -9.49 0.64
CA VAL A 285 -1.58 -10.52 0.47
C VAL A 285 -0.46 -10.30 1.48
N HIS A 286 0.11 -9.10 1.56
CA HIS A 286 1.32 -8.79 2.30
C HIS A 286 1.12 -8.69 3.82
N ALA A 287 0.09 -7.98 4.30
CA ALA A 287 -0.11 -7.74 5.73
C ALA A 287 -0.20 -9.06 6.54
N PRO A 288 -0.95 -10.08 6.10
CA PRO A 288 -0.91 -11.44 6.65
C PRO A 288 0.45 -12.09 6.80
N MET A 289 1.36 -11.84 5.87
CA MET A 289 2.69 -12.45 5.81
C MET A 289 3.72 -11.65 6.60
N MET A 290 3.47 -10.34 6.75
CA MET A 290 4.32 -9.41 7.49
C MET A 290 4.12 -9.51 9.00
N VAL A 291 2.89 -9.67 9.49
CA VAL A 291 2.65 -9.75 10.94
C VAL A 291 3.39 -10.95 11.58
N PRO A 292 3.42 -12.16 11.00
CA PRO A 292 4.21 -13.29 11.50
C PRO A 292 5.73 -13.11 11.36
N ALA A 293 6.18 -12.55 10.23
CA ALA A 293 7.60 -12.29 9.96
C ALA A 293 8.19 -11.23 10.92
N ALA A 294 7.44 -10.17 11.20
CA ALA A 294 7.81 -9.14 12.18
C ALA A 294 7.65 -9.62 13.64
N ALA A 295 6.76 -10.60 13.89
CA ALA A 295 6.43 -11.06 15.22
C ALA A 295 7.38 -12.09 15.79
N ALA A 296 7.75 -13.20 15.14
CA ALA A 296 8.53 -14.25 15.83
C ALA A 296 9.02 -15.44 14.98
N GLY A 297 9.26 -15.32 13.67
CA GLY A 297 9.68 -16.51 12.90
C GLY A 297 8.65 -17.65 12.99
N ILE A 298 7.36 -17.30 13.00
CA ILE A 298 6.27 -18.27 13.05
C ILE A 298 6.15 -18.87 11.64
N PRO A 299 6.47 -20.17 11.44
CA PRO A 299 6.62 -20.76 10.11
C PRO A 299 5.29 -21.04 9.40
N ASN A 300 4.14 -20.81 10.06
CA ASN A 300 2.84 -21.19 9.52
C ASN A 300 1.94 -19.97 9.35
N ALA A 301 1.85 -19.49 8.10
CA ALA A 301 0.77 -18.63 7.64
C ALA A 301 -0.54 -19.39 7.86
N ARG A 302 -1.27 -19.02 8.90
CA ARG A 302 -2.57 -19.62 9.24
C ARG A 302 -3.56 -19.34 8.12
N ARG A 303 -4.36 -20.35 7.78
CA ARG A 303 -5.41 -20.41 6.74
C ARG A 303 -6.02 -19.04 6.37
N TYR A 304 -5.65 -18.48 5.21
CA TYR A 304 -6.30 -17.29 4.64
C TYR A 304 -7.26 -17.70 3.53
N SER A 305 -8.43 -17.07 3.40
CA SER A 305 -9.34 -17.36 2.29
C SER A 305 -8.98 -16.52 1.06
N ILE A 306 -9.15 -17.05 -0.16
CA ILE A 306 -9.06 -16.30 -1.43
C ILE A 306 -10.33 -15.44 -1.66
N ALA A 307 -11.44 -15.80 -1.01
CA ALA A 307 -12.73 -15.14 -1.20
C ALA A 307 -12.71 -13.61 -1.02
N PRO A 308 -12.02 -13.02 -0.02
CA PRO A 308 -11.90 -11.57 0.07
C PRO A 308 -11.29 -10.98 -1.21
N PHE A 309 -10.22 -11.54 -1.75
CA PHE A 309 -9.57 -10.98 -2.93
C PHE A 309 -10.49 -10.91 -4.16
N LEU A 310 -11.25 -11.98 -4.41
CA LEU A 310 -12.20 -12.04 -5.52
C LEU A 310 -13.34 -11.04 -5.36
N VAL A 311 -13.86 -10.90 -4.13
CA VAL A 311 -14.96 -9.98 -3.85
C VAL A 311 -14.50 -8.51 -3.99
N GLY A 312 -13.29 -8.17 -3.54
CA GLY A 312 -12.73 -6.82 -3.71
C GLY A 312 -12.51 -6.46 -5.18
N LEU A 313 -12.05 -7.43 -5.99
CA LEU A 313 -11.93 -7.27 -7.44
C LEU A 313 -13.30 -7.05 -8.10
N SER A 314 -14.30 -7.85 -7.73
CA SER A 314 -15.68 -7.72 -8.23
C SER A 314 -16.30 -6.39 -7.84
N ALA A 315 -16.04 -5.89 -6.63
CA ALA A 315 -16.48 -4.56 -6.20
C ALA A 315 -15.90 -3.48 -7.13
N ALA A 316 -14.59 -3.46 -7.34
CA ALA A 316 -13.93 -2.46 -8.17
C ALA A 316 -14.41 -2.52 -9.64
N ALA A 317 -14.58 -3.72 -10.19
CA ALA A 317 -15.06 -3.91 -11.56
C ALA A 317 -16.54 -3.48 -11.73
N ALA A 318 -17.38 -3.70 -10.72
CA ALA A 318 -18.80 -3.37 -10.76
C ALA A 318 -19.09 -1.86 -10.64
N TRP A 319 -18.13 -1.04 -10.19
CA TRP A 319 -18.36 0.37 -9.88
C TRP A 319 -18.94 1.17 -11.05
N LYS A 320 -18.38 0.98 -12.26
CA LYS A 320 -18.85 1.69 -13.47
C LYS A 320 -20.25 1.27 -13.90
N ALA A 321 -20.67 0.05 -13.57
CA ALA A 321 -21.98 -0.48 -13.94
C ALA A 321 -23.05 -0.13 -12.89
N CYS A 322 -22.69 -0.18 -11.59
CA CYS A 322 -23.58 0.15 -10.50
C CYS A 322 -22.78 0.41 -9.21
N CYS A 323 -22.77 1.68 -8.77
CA CYS A 323 -22.21 2.12 -7.48
C CYS A 323 -22.75 1.27 -6.32
N LEU A 324 -24.05 1.01 -6.28
CA LEU A 324 -24.70 0.24 -5.20
C LEU A 324 -24.16 -1.20 -5.13
N CYS A 325 -24.06 -1.89 -6.27
CA CYS A 325 -23.52 -3.25 -6.34
C CYS A 325 -22.05 -3.31 -5.92
N SER A 326 -21.26 -2.31 -6.33
CA SER A 326 -19.87 -2.18 -5.89
C SER A 326 -19.75 -1.98 -4.38
N SER A 327 -20.58 -1.11 -3.80
CA SER A 327 -20.64 -0.92 -2.34
C SER A 327 -21.04 -2.21 -1.61
N VAL A 328 -22.01 -2.98 -2.13
CA VAL A 328 -22.41 -4.27 -1.55
C VAL A 328 -21.24 -5.27 -1.58
N PHE A 329 -20.55 -5.41 -2.71
CA PHE A 329 -19.39 -6.29 -2.79
C PHE A 329 -18.26 -5.82 -1.87
N LEU A 330 -18.03 -4.53 -1.76
CA LEU A 330 -17.01 -3.99 -0.85
C LEU A 330 -17.35 -4.24 0.63
N ILE A 331 -18.61 -4.07 1.04
CA ILE A 331 -19.07 -4.41 2.40
C ILE A 331 -18.87 -5.90 2.64
N TYR A 332 -19.23 -6.74 1.67
CA TYR A 332 -19.01 -8.19 1.75
C TYR A 332 -17.51 -8.54 1.83
N TRP A 333 -16.67 -7.82 1.11
CA TRP A 333 -15.21 -7.94 1.18
C TRP A 333 -14.69 -7.63 2.58
N LEU A 334 -15.08 -6.49 3.14
CA LEU A 334 -14.70 -6.07 4.48
C LEU A 334 -15.15 -7.09 5.53
N ALA A 335 -16.40 -7.56 5.44
CA ALA A 335 -16.93 -8.60 6.32
C ALA A 335 -16.11 -9.89 6.25
N LEU A 336 -15.74 -10.32 5.03
CA LEU A 336 -14.87 -11.48 4.81
C LEU A 336 -13.47 -11.29 5.42
N VAL A 337 -12.84 -10.12 5.24
CA VAL A 337 -11.55 -9.80 5.85
C VAL A 337 -11.64 -9.82 7.38
N LEU A 338 -12.68 -9.21 7.95
CA LEU A 338 -12.91 -9.18 9.40
C LEU A 338 -13.20 -10.56 9.98
N LEU A 339 -13.99 -11.39 9.29
CA LEU A 339 -14.26 -12.77 9.67
C LEU A 339 -12.99 -13.61 9.66
N VAL A 340 -12.18 -13.51 8.61
CA VAL A 340 -10.87 -14.16 8.54
C VAL A 340 -9.98 -13.69 9.70
N ALA A 341 -9.91 -12.39 9.96
CA ALA A 341 -9.13 -11.84 11.07
C ALA A 341 -9.62 -12.34 12.46
N ALA A 342 -10.94 -12.45 12.67
CA ALA A 342 -11.54 -12.96 13.90
C ALA A 342 -11.29 -14.46 14.09
N ALA A 343 -11.46 -15.27 13.03
CA ALA A 343 -11.16 -16.70 13.04
C ALA A 343 -9.69 -16.96 13.35
N LEU A 344 -8.79 -16.15 12.80
CA LEU A 344 -7.35 -16.21 13.08
C LEU A 344 -7.00 -15.87 14.53
N ARG A 345 -7.76 -14.99 15.20
CA ARG A 345 -7.61 -14.72 16.65
C ARG A 345 -8.05 -15.89 17.50
N ARG A 346 -9.20 -16.50 17.23
CA ARG A 346 -9.70 -17.67 17.98
C ARG A 346 -8.76 -18.86 17.88
N ALA A 347 -8.21 -19.11 16.69
CA ALA A 347 -7.21 -20.17 16.50
C ALA A 347 -5.92 -19.96 17.31
N ARG A 348 -5.63 -18.77 17.87
CA ARG A 348 -4.43 -18.52 18.70
C ARG A 348 -4.63 -18.86 20.17
N GLN A 349 -5.88 -19.09 20.57
CA GLN A 349 -6.25 -19.41 21.95
C GLN A 349 -6.28 -20.93 22.21
N TYR A 350 -6.09 -21.72 21.14
CA TYR A 350 -5.91 -23.16 21.14
C TYR A 350 -4.53 -23.46 20.54
#